data_AF-A0A2J4XZN6-F1
#
_entry.id   AF-A0A2J4XZN6-F1
#
_cell.length_a   1.000
_cell.length_b   1.000
_cell.length_c   1.000
_cell.angle_alpha   90.00
_cell.angle_beta   90.00
_cell.angle_gamma   90.00
#
_symmetry.space_group_name_H-M   'P 1'
#
loop_
_entity.id
_entity.type
_entity.pdbx_description
1 polymer ?
#
loop_
_entity_poly.entity_id
_entity_poly.type
_entity_poly.pdbx_seq_one_letter_code
_entity_poly.pdbx_strand_id
1 'polypeptide(L)'
;SCLGGGRLFNDDSFQPLRDELARVAQELNAESIEQVVYAWILRLPSQPLPIIGSGKMERVRSAVVAEKLKMSRQQWFRIRKAALGYDVP
;
A
#
# COMPACT_ATOMS: atom_id res chain seq x y z
N SER A 1 -2.18 -1.47 12.14
CA SER A 1 -0.82 -1.20 11.63
C SER A 1 -0.84 -1.26 10.12
N CYS A 2 -0.38 -0.20 9.43
CA CYS A 2 -0.48 -0.03 7.97
C CYS A 2 0.13 -1.19 7.16
N LEU A 3 1.23 -1.77 7.66
CA LEU A 3 1.97 -2.85 6.98
C LEU A 3 1.66 -4.23 7.57
N GLY A 4 0.49 -4.41 8.19
CA GLY A 4 0.06 -5.69 8.78
C GLY A 4 0.97 -6.21 9.92
N GLY A 5 1.76 -5.33 10.53
CA GLY A 5 2.77 -5.73 11.53
C GLY A 5 3.97 -6.49 10.93
N GLY A 6 4.25 -6.32 9.63
CA GLY A 6 5.31 -7.02 8.91
C GLY A 6 4.86 -8.29 8.20
N ARG A 7 3.66 -8.83 8.53
CA ARG A 7 3.10 -10.02 7.88
C ARG A 7 2.91 -9.85 6.37
N LEU A 8 2.64 -8.63 5.90
CA LEU A 8 2.55 -8.34 4.47
C LEU A 8 3.73 -8.88 3.65
N PHE A 9 4.93 -8.88 4.23
CA PHE A 9 6.17 -9.32 3.58
C PHE A 9 6.51 -10.78 3.82
N ASN A 10 6.02 -11.36 4.92
CA ASN A 10 6.51 -12.64 5.43
C ASN A 10 5.48 -13.77 5.35
N ASP A 11 4.20 -13.45 5.17
CA ASP A 11 3.11 -14.42 5.17
C ASP A 11 2.66 -14.70 3.73
N ASP A 12 2.77 -15.97 3.32
CA ASP A 12 2.51 -16.44 1.95
C ASP A 12 1.06 -16.22 1.50
N SER A 13 0.12 -16.14 2.44
CA SER A 13 -1.29 -15.85 2.12
C SER A 13 -1.48 -14.47 1.47
N PHE A 14 -0.55 -13.54 1.66
CA PHE A 14 -0.55 -12.23 1.03
C PHE A 14 0.10 -12.19 -0.35
N GLN A 15 0.52 -13.33 -0.93
CA GLN A 15 1.16 -13.33 -2.25
C GLN A 15 0.32 -12.65 -3.35
N PRO A 16 -1.00 -12.91 -3.48
CA PRO A 16 -1.82 -12.23 -4.48
C PRO A 16 -1.86 -10.71 -4.29
N LEU A 17 -1.86 -10.25 -3.04
CA LEU A 17 -1.78 -8.84 -2.69
C LEU A 17 -0.41 -8.25 -3.04
N ARG A 18 0.69 -8.95 -2.75
CA ARG A 18 2.05 -8.51 -3.11
C ARG A 18 2.20 -8.36 -4.62
N ASP A 19 1.68 -9.31 -5.39
CA ASP A 19 1.73 -9.27 -6.86
C ASP A 19 0.95 -8.08 -7.43
N GLU A 20 -0.21 -7.76 -6.85
CA GLU A 20 -1.00 -6.61 -7.25
C GLU A 20 -0.33 -5.28 -6.85
N LEU A 21 0.21 -5.20 -5.63
CA LEU A 21 0.94 -4.04 -5.17
C LEU A 21 2.18 -3.77 -6.02
N ALA A 22 2.90 -4.81 -6.45
CA ALA A 22 4.06 -4.68 -7.34
C ALA A 22 3.67 -4.14 -8.72
N ARG A 23 2.55 -4.62 -9.29
CA ARG A 23 2.01 -4.08 -10.54
C ARG A 23 1.63 -2.60 -10.41
N VAL A 24 0.90 -2.24 -9.36
CA VAL A 24 0.54 -0.84 -9.11
C VAL A 24 1.77 0.03 -8.81
N ALA A 25 2.80 -0.51 -8.16
CA ALA A 25 4.06 0.20 -7.93
C ALA A 25 4.71 0.62 -9.26
N GLN A 26 4.76 -0.29 -10.24
CA GLN A 26 5.27 0.02 -11.57
C GLN A 26 4.42 1.10 -12.27
N GLU A 27 3.09 0.98 -12.22
CA GLU A 27 2.18 1.97 -12.82
C GLU A 27 2.32 3.38 -12.21
N LEU A 28 2.64 3.45 -10.92
CA LEU A 28 2.80 4.70 -10.17
C LEU A 28 4.24 5.22 -10.12
N ASN A 29 5.20 4.49 -10.70
CA ASN A 29 6.64 4.73 -10.52
C ASN A 29 7.06 4.81 -9.04
N ALA A 30 6.44 3.97 -8.20
CA ALA A 30 6.81 3.85 -6.80
C ALA A 30 8.06 2.95 -6.64
N GLU A 31 8.90 3.28 -5.67
CA GLU A 31 10.16 2.54 -5.44
C GLU A 31 9.92 1.22 -4.69
N SER A 32 8.79 1.11 -3.99
CA SER A 32 8.45 -0.08 -3.21
C SER A 32 6.95 -0.26 -2.99
N ILE A 33 6.55 -1.49 -2.64
CA ILE A 33 5.15 -1.80 -2.32
C ILE A 33 4.69 -1.13 -1.02
N GLU A 34 5.59 -0.81 -0.08
CA GLU A 34 5.30 0.00 1.11
C GLU A 34 4.73 1.36 0.72
N GLN A 35 5.35 2.03 -0.26
CA GLN A 35 4.90 3.34 -0.72
C GLN A 35 3.48 3.25 -1.29
N VAL A 36 3.19 2.19 -2.05
CA VAL A 36 1.85 1.93 -2.57
C VAL A 36 0.84 1.69 -1.46
N VAL A 37 1.20 0.94 -0.40
CA VAL A 37 0.32 0.71 0.75
C VAL A 37 0.03 2.01 1.50
N TYR A 38 1.04 2.85 1.73
CA TYR A 38 0.82 4.16 2.35
C TYR A 38 -0.08 5.05 1.49
N ALA A 39 0.16 5.11 0.17
CA ALA A 39 -0.68 5.87 -0.75
C ALA A 39 -2.14 5.35 -0.77
N TRP A 40 -2.33 4.03 -0.71
CA TRP A 40 -3.65 3.40 -0.64
C TRP A 40 -4.41 3.82 0.63
N ILE A 41 -3.74 3.85 1.78
CA ILE A 41 -4.33 4.28 3.07
C ILE A 41 -4.62 5.78 3.06
N LEU A 42 -3.67 6.61 2.61
CA LEU A 42 -3.80 8.07 2.57
C LEU A 42 -4.92 8.52 1.62
N ARG A 43 -5.34 7.67 0.67
CA ARG A 43 -6.42 7.99 -0.27
C ARG A 43 -7.82 7.82 0.33
N LEU A 44 -7.95 7.29 1.55
CA LEU A 44 -9.24 7.19 2.24
C LEU A 44 -9.83 8.58 2.49
N PRO A 45 -11.17 8.75 2.34
CA PRO A 45 -11.82 10.06 2.49
C PRO A 45 -11.72 10.62 3.92
N SER A 46 -11.49 9.76 4.92
CA SER A 46 -11.29 10.14 6.31
C SER A 46 -9.91 10.76 6.59
N GLN A 47 -9.01 10.81 5.60
CA GLN A 47 -7.65 11.37 5.72
C GLN A 47 -6.88 10.83 6.94
N PRO A 48 -6.67 9.50 7.02
CA PRO A 48 -5.96 8.90 8.14
C PRO A 48 -4.50 9.40 8.18
N LEU A 49 -3.95 9.50 9.39
CA LEU A 49 -2.54 9.80 9.63
C LEU A 49 -1.78 8.50 9.95
N PRO A 50 -0.99 7.95 9.00
CA PRO A 50 -0.28 6.70 9.21
C PRO A 50 0.78 6.84 10.29
N ILE A 51 0.71 6.02 11.34
CA ILE A 51 1.77 5.95 12.36
C ILE A 51 2.87 5.01 11.87
N ILE A 52 4.08 5.55 11.73
CA ILE A 52 5.26 4.80 11.29
C ILE A 52 5.95 4.21 12.52
N GLY A 53 5.64 2.95 12.82
CA GLY A 53 6.17 2.24 14.00
C GLY A 53 7.61 1.70 13.85
N SER A 54 8.42 2.25 12.95
CA SER A 54 9.79 1.76 12.70
C SER A 54 10.82 2.84 13.01
N GLY A 55 11.89 2.47 13.72
CA GLY A 55 13.06 3.34 13.91
C GLY A 55 13.94 3.53 12.66
N LYS A 56 13.57 2.93 11.51
CA LYS A 56 14.35 3.04 10.27
C LYS A 56 13.92 4.29 9.49
N MET A 57 14.87 5.22 9.28
CA MET A 57 14.65 6.47 8.54
C MET A 57 14.09 6.25 7.13
N GLU A 58 14.48 5.16 6.46
CA GLU A 58 14.01 4.81 5.12
C GLU A 58 12.49 4.60 5.04
N ARG A 59 11.88 4.05 6.10
CA ARG A 59 10.42 3.87 6.13
C ARG A 59 9.67 5.19 6.28
N VAL A 60 10.27 6.16 6.98
CA VAL A 60 9.72 7.51 7.07
C VAL A 60 9.80 8.20 5.72
N ARG A 61 10.96 8.13 5.03
CA ARG A 61 11.08 8.67 3.66
C ARG A 61 10.05 8.04 2.71
N SER A 62 9.85 6.73 2.80
CA SER A 62 8.86 6.02 1.97
C SER A 62 7.43 6.54 2.19
N ALA A 63 7.03 6.80 3.44
CA ALA A 63 5.71 7.36 3.73
C ALA A 63 5.55 8.79 3.18
N VAL A 64 6.59 9.61 3.23
CA VAL A 64 6.59 10.98 2.65
C VAL A 64 6.51 10.94 1.12
N VAL A 65 7.22 10.02 0.47
CA VAL A 65 7.15 9.84 -0.99
C VAL A 65 5.77 9.36 -1.42
N ALA A 66 5.15 8.47 -0.63
CA ALA A 66 3.81 7.94 -0.90
C ALA A 66 2.72 9.03 -1.00
N GLU A 67 2.86 10.14 -0.28
CA GLU A 67 1.92 11.28 -0.35
C GLU A 67 1.87 11.90 -1.76
N LYS A 68 2.96 11.78 -2.53
CA LYS A 68 3.06 12.32 -3.90
C LYS A 68 2.52 11.37 -4.96
N LEU A 69 2.24 10.10 -4.61
CA LEU A 69 1.76 9.10 -5.56
C LEU A 69 0.30 9.37 -5.93
N LYS A 70 0.04 9.54 -7.21
CA LYS A 70 -1.31 9.82 -7.74
C LYS A 70 -2.05 8.51 -8.05
N MET A 71 -2.50 7.84 -7.00
CA MET A 71 -3.29 6.60 -7.14
C MET A 71 -4.70 6.88 -7.67
N SER A 72 -5.05 6.22 -8.77
CA SER A 72 -6.41 6.25 -9.34
C SER A 72 -7.38 5.40 -8.50
N ARG A 73 -8.69 5.66 -8.66
CA ARG A 73 -9.73 4.84 -8.01
C ARG A 73 -9.68 3.37 -8.46
N GLN A 74 -9.38 3.12 -9.74
CA GLN A 74 -9.31 1.76 -10.27
C GLN A 74 -8.15 0.97 -9.63
N GLN A 75 -6.97 1.59 -9.52
CA GLN A 75 -5.83 1.00 -8.79
C GLN A 75 -6.17 0.74 -7.33
N TRP A 76 -6.86 1.68 -6.69
CA TRP A 76 -7.29 1.54 -5.29
C TRP A 76 -8.19 0.30 -5.09
N PHE A 77 -9.15 0.09 -5.98
CA PHE A 77 -10.04 -1.07 -5.93
C PHE A 77 -9.37 -2.39 -6.33
N ARG A 78 -8.41 -2.37 -7.26
CA ARG A 78 -7.59 -3.55 -7.60
C ARG A 78 -6.83 -4.07 -6.38
N ILE A 79 -6.19 -3.17 -5.63
CA ILE A 79 -5.50 -3.54 -4.37
C ILE A 79 -6.49 -4.13 -3.37
N ARG A 80 -7.67 -3.50 -3.18
CA ARG A 80 -8.71 -4.02 -2.29
C ARG A 80 -9.16 -5.42 -2.69
N LYS A 81 -9.40 -5.66 -3.98
CA LYS A 81 -9.80 -6.97 -4.53
C LYS A 81 -8.72 -8.02 -4.26
N ALA A 82 -7.45 -7.70 -4.53
CA ALA A 82 -6.35 -8.62 -4.29
C ALA A 82 -6.17 -8.96 -2.80
N ALA A 83 -6.50 -8.03 -1.90
CA ALA A 83 -6.47 -8.27 -0.46
C ALA A 83 -7.67 -9.10 0.07
N LEU A 84 -8.86 -8.94 -0.51
CA LEU A 84 -10.10 -9.54 -0.01
C LEU A 84 -10.57 -10.77 -0.79
N GLY A 85 -10.13 -10.96 -2.02
CA GLY A 85 -10.49 -12.07 -2.90
C GLY A 85 -11.80 -11.92 -3.67
N TYR A 86 -12.53 -10.80 -3.52
CA TYR A 86 -13.80 -10.54 -4.21
C TYR A 86 -13.98 -9.05 -4.58
N ASP A 87 -14.84 -8.78 -5.56
CA ASP A 87 -15.14 -7.44 -6.05
C ASP A 87 -16.02 -6.63 -5.08
N VAL A 88 -16.09 -5.32 -5.28
CA VAL A 88 -17.00 -4.44 -4.54
C VAL A 88 -18.44 -4.74 -4.97
N PRO A 89 -19.42 -4.77 -4.04
CA PRO A 89 -20.84 -4.86 -4.40
C PRO A 89 -21.33 -3.70 -5.26
#